data_AF-A0A2G6QR81-F1
#
_entry.id   AF-A0A2G6QR81-F1
#
_cell.length_a   1.000
_cell.length_b   1.000
_cell.length_c   1.000
_cell.angle_alpha   90.00
_cell.angle_beta   90.00
_cell.angle_gamma   90.00
#
_symmetry.space_group_name_H-M   'P 1'
#
loop_
_entity.id
_entity.type
_entity.pdbx_description
1 polymer ?
#
loop_
_entity_poly.entity_id
_entity_poly.type
_entity_poly.pdbx_seq_one_letter_code
_entity_poly.pdbx_strand_id
1 'polypeptide(L)'
;MQLVAGIDIGNATTEVALAESSGAQLNFLASSIIPTTGIKGTKENLAGIFQALTAALKSGGRSMTDLSQICINEAAPVIGDVAMETITETVITESTMIGHNPATPGGLGVGVGTTILIADLVTAVESGPYIVVADRSLPYDEIARQLNAAASRL
;
A
#
# COMPACT_ATOMS: atom_id res chain seq x y z
N MET A 1 33.11 -1.85 -40.23
CA MET A 1 32.09 -2.19 -39.21
C MET A 1 31.88 -0.97 -38.35
N GLN A 2 30.64 -0.63 -38.03
CA GLN A 2 30.29 0.53 -37.21
C GLN A 2 29.54 0.08 -35.97
N LEU A 3 29.91 0.60 -34.81
CA LEU A 3 29.20 0.33 -33.56
C LEU A 3 28.04 1.31 -33.43
N VAL A 4 26.83 0.80 -33.29
CA VAL A 4 25.60 1.60 -33.23
C VAL A 4 24.85 1.28 -31.94
N ALA A 5 24.31 2.30 -31.27
CA ALA A 5 23.42 2.14 -30.13
C ALA A 5 22.02 2.68 -30.46
N GLY A 6 20.99 1.86 -30.29
CA GLY A 6 19.60 2.29 -30.21
C GLY A 6 19.25 2.60 -28.75
N ILE A 7 18.64 3.75 -28.48
CA ILE A 7 18.26 4.19 -27.14
C ILE A 7 16.77 4.51 -27.14
N ASP A 8 16.02 3.85 -26.27
CA ASP A 8 14.61 4.13 -26.04
C ASP A 8 14.44 4.78 -24.66
N ILE A 9 13.81 5.94 -24.62
CA ILE A 9 13.53 6.67 -23.39
C ILE A 9 12.04 6.52 -23.10
N GLY A 10 11.70 5.60 -22.19
CA GLY A 10 10.36 5.37 -21.67
C GLY A 10 10.03 6.24 -20.46
N ASN A 11 8.78 6.17 -19.98
CA ASN A 11 8.38 6.86 -18.75
C ASN A 11 9.02 6.23 -17.50
N ALA A 12 9.22 4.91 -17.54
CA ALA A 12 9.73 4.13 -16.41
C ALA A 12 11.17 3.67 -16.63
N THR A 13 11.53 3.31 -17.87
CA THR A 13 12.82 2.73 -18.21
C THR A 13 13.50 3.44 -19.37
N THR A 14 14.82 3.57 -19.28
CA THR A 14 15.69 3.90 -20.41
C THR A 14 16.42 2.63 -20.83
N GLU A 15 16.27 2.27 -22.11
CA GLU A 15 16.77 1.02 -22.67
C GLU A 15 17.78 1.28 -23.77
N VAL A 16 18.83 0.46 -23.84
CA VAL A 16 19.85 0.54 -24.89
C VAL A 16 20.04 -0.83 -25.53
N ALA A 17 20.08 -0.86 -26.86
CA ALA A 17 20.49 -1.99 -27.67
C ALA A 17 21.76 -1.63 -28.45
N LEU A 18 22.84 -2.37 -28.21
CA LEU A 18 24.13 -2.20 -28.86
C LEU A 18 24.29 -3.23 -29.99
N ALA A 19 24.68 -2.77 -31.17
CA ALA A 19 24.89 -3.63 -32.33
C ALA A 19 26.08 -3.20 -33.17
N GLU A 20 26.68 -4.16 -33.87
CA GLU A 20 27.64 -3.93 -34.93
C GLU A 20 26.97 -3.96 -36.30
N SER A 21 27.15 -2.88 -37.05
CA SER A 21 26.69 -2.75 -38.42
C SER A 21 27.80 -3.10 -39.40
N SER A 22 27.50 -4.02 -40.32
CA SER A 22 28.32 -4.37 -41.48
C SER A 22 27.48 -4.24 -42.74
N GLY A 23 27.34 -3.00 -43.23
CA GLY A 23 26.47 -2.70 -44.37
C GLY A 23 25.00 -2.84 -44.00
N ALA A 24 24.30 -3.79 -44.63
CA ALA A 24 22.89 -4.07 -44.36
C ALA A 24 22.66 -5.04 -43.19
N GLN A 25 23.71 -5.64 -42.63
CA GLN A 25 23.61 -6.61 -41.54
C GLN A 25 23.88 -5.94 -40.19
N LEU A 26 22.99 -6.17 -39.22
CA LEU A 26 23.16 -5.77 -37.83
C LEU A 26 23.35 -7.00 -36.94
N ASN A 27 24.46 -7.04 -36.22
CA ASN A 27 24.75 -8.07 -35.23
C ASN A 27 24.56 -7.49 -33.84
N PHE A 28 23.55 -7.97 -33.11
CA PHE A 28 23.32 -7.57 -31.73
C PHE A 28 24.49 -8.01 -30.83
N LEU A 29 24.94 -7.13 -29.94
CA LEU A 29 26.06 -7.38 -29.02
C LEU A 29 25.61 -7.45 -27.57
N ALA A 30 24.86 -6.45 -27.11
CA ALA A 30 24.46 -6.32 -25.73
C ALA A 30 23.27 -5.38 -25.58
N SER A 31 22.58 -5.46 -24.46
CA SER A 31 21.57 -4.48 -24.07
C SER A 31 21.73 -4.09 -22.60
N SER A 32 21.05 -3.02 -22.22
CA SER A 32 20.90 -2.61 -20.83
C SER A 32 19.56 -1.96 -20.62
N ILE A 33 19.04 -2.06 -19.41
CA ILE A 33 17.83 -1.40 -18.97
C ILE A 33 18.09 -0.79 -17.60
N ILE A 34 17.66 0.45 -17.41
CA ILE A 34 17.70 1.14 -16.13
C ILE A 34 16.41 1.96 -15.94
N PRO A 35 16.09 2.40 -14.71
CA PRO A 35 15.04 3.39 -14.49
C PRO A 35 15.32 4.71 -15.23
N THR A 36 14.28 5.30 -15.84
CA THR A 36 14.36 6.64 -16.44
C THR A 36 14.68 7.68 -15.36
N THR A 37 15.69 8.51 -15.60
CA THR A 37 16.07 9.58 -14.67
C THR A 37 15.25 10.84 -14.95
N GLY A 38 14.41 11.23 -13.99
CA GLY A 38 13.52 12.40 -14.13
C GLY A 38 12.31 12.15 -15.03
N ILE A 39 11.61 13.23 -15.40
CA ILE A 39 10.47 13.13 -16.31
C ILE A 39 11.00 12.91 -17.74
N LYS A 40 10.36 12.00 -18.47
CA LYS A 40 10.67 11.75 -19.89
C LYS A 40 10.66 13.05 -20.70
N GLY A 41 11.62 13.24 -21.60
CA GLY A 41 11.79 14.46 -22.41
C GLY A 41 12.49 15.61 -21.68
N THR A 42 13.04 15.39 -20.48
CA THR A 42 13.80 16.41 -19.74
C THR A 42 15.30 16.15 -19.78
N LYS A 43 16.11 17.18 -19.48
CA LYS A 43 17.59 17.07 -19.42
C LYS A 43 18.07 16.05 -18.38
N GLU A 44 17.24 15.74 -17.39
CA GLU A 44 17.55 14.71 -16.38
C GLU A 44 17.72 13.33 -17.03
N ASN A 45 17.06 13.06 -18.16
CA ASN A 45 17.18 11.79 -18.87
C ASN A 45 18.62 11.53 -19.37
N LEU A 46 19.44 12.56 -19.55
CA LEU A 46 20.83 12.41 -19.99
C LEU A 46 21.64 11.51 -19.04
N ALA A 47 21.44 11.65 -17.72
CA ALA A 47 22.13 10.82 -16.74
C ALA A 47 21.81 9.32 -16.95
N GLY A 48 20.53 9.01 -17.12
CA GLY A 48 20.07 7.65 -17.41
C GLY A 48 20.59 7.13 -18.75
N ILE A 49 20.54 7.94 -19.80
CA ILE A 49 21.09 7.58 -21.12
C ILE A 49 22.57 7.19 -20.99
N PHE A 50 23.39 8.00 -20.31
CA PHE A 50 24.81 7.70 -20.12
C PHE A 50 25.02 6.42 -19.29
N GLN A 51 24.24 6.21 -18.24
CA GLN A 51 24.34 5.03 -17.40
C GLN A 51 23.97 3.75 -18.16
N ALA A 52 22.85 3.76 -18.89
CA ALA A 52 22.41 2.64 -19.70
C ALA A 52 23.45 2.34 -20.79
N LEU A 53 23.86 3.36 -21.56
CA LEU A 53 24.83 3.20 -22.64
C LEU A 53 26.16 2.63 -22.12
N THR A 54 26.65 3.12 -20.98
CA THR A 54 27.87 2.60 -20.33
C THR A 54 27.71 1.13 -19.91
N ALA A 55 26.55 0.74 -19.38
CA ALA A 55 26.27 -0.64 -18.99
C ALA A 55 26.22 -1.59 -20.21
N ALA A 56 25.58 -1.16 -21.31
CA ALA A 56 25.53 -1.93 -22.56
C ALA A 56 26.93 -2.08 -23.19
N LEU A 57 27.71 -0.99 -23.26
CA LEU A 57 29.08 -1.00 -23.76
C LEU A 57 29.99 -1.94 -22.96
N LYS A 58 29.96 -1.84 -21.62
CA LYS A 58 30.74 -2.71 -20.74
C LYS A 58 30.38 -4.19 -20.94
N SER A 59 29.10 -4.50 -21.07
CA SER A 59 28.62 -5.87 -21.30
C SER A 59 29.02 -6.40 -22.68
N GLY A 60 29.05 -5.54 -23.70
CA GLY A 60 29.52 -5.85 -25.04
C GLY A 60 31.05 -5.82 -25.21
N GLY A 61 31.82 -5.54 -24.16
CA GLY A 61 33.28 -5.41 -24.24
C GLY A 61 33.74 -4.28 -25.17
N ARG A 62 32.95 -3.21 -25.28
CA ARG A 62 33.20 -2.02 -26.09
C ARG A 62 33.38 -0.79 -25.21
N SER A 63 33.92 0.28 -25.79
CA SER A 63 34.12 1.57 -25.14
C SER A 63 33.27 2.66 -25.78
N MET A 64 33.05 3.77 -25.06
CA MET A 64 32.29 4.91 -25.58
C MET A 64 32.94 5.52 -26.83
N THR A 65 34.27 5.47 -26.94
CA THR A 65 35.03 5.96 -28.09
C THR A 65 34.84 5.10 -29.35
N ASP A 66 34.32 3.89 -29.22
CA ASP A 66 34.07 2.99 -30.36
C ASP A 66 32.72 3.28 -31.03
N LEU A 67 31.81 4.01 -30.36
CA LEU A 67 30.48 4.32 -30.87
C LEU A 67 30.56 5.23 -32.08
N SER A 68 29.96 4.77 -33.18
CA SER A 68 29.87 5.51 -34.43
C SER A 68 28.57 6.29 -34.56
N GLN A 69 27.47 5.75 -34.00
CA GLN A 69 26.14 6.35 -34.12
C GLN A 69 25.25 6.00 -32.93
N ILE A 70 24.42 6.97 -32.53
CA ILE A 70 23.36 6.80 -31.54
C ILE A 70 22.03 7.15 -32.21
N CYS A 71 21.06 6.23 -32.12
CA CYS A 71 19.69 6.43 -32.57
C CYS A 71 18.80 6.55 -31.33
N ILE A 72 18.26 7.74 -31.06
CA ILE A 72 17.40 7.97 -29.89
C ILE A 72 15.94 8.00 -30.33
N ASN A 73 15.11 7.18 -29.70
CA ASN A 73 13.66 7.31 -29.76
C ASN A 73 13.19 8.17 -28.59
N GLU A 74 12.67 9.36 -28.90
CA GLU A 74 12.01 10.22 -27.93
C GLU A 74 10.51 10.17 -28.18
N ALA A 75 9.80 9.31 -27.44
CA ALA A 75 8.34 9.32 -27.44
C ALA A 75 7.81 10.51 -26.63
N ALA A 76 6.61 11.00 -26.92
CA ALA A 76 5.97 12.04 -26.09
C ALA A 76 5.75 11.54 -24.65
N PRO A 77 6.01 12.32 -23.59
CA PRO A 77 5.75 11.92 -22.21
C PRO A 77 4.27 11.62 -21.99
N VAL A 78 3.97 10.53 -21.29
CA VAL A 78 2.58 10.21 -20.88
C VAL A 78 2.52 10.37 -19.37
N ILE A 79 1.80 11.37 -18.90
CA ILE A 79 1.58 11.67 -17.49
C ILE A 79 0.19 11.15 -17.12
N GLY A 80 0.12 10.25 -16.16
CA GLY A 80 -1.12 9.77 -15.57
C GLY A 80 -1.03 9.89 -14.05
N ASP A 81 -2.10 10.33 -13.42
CA ASP A 81 -2.23 10.39 -11.97
C ASP A 81 -3.53 9.69 -11.55
N VAL A 82 -3.62 9.24 -10.31
CA VAL A 82 -4.80 8.56 -9.77
C VAL A 82 -5.27 9.27 -8.51
N ALA A 83 -6.58 9.49 -8.42
CA ALA A 83 -7.23 10.04 -7.23
C ALA A 83 -8.26 9.03 -6.71
N MET A 84 -8.46 9.02 -5.39
CA MET A 84 -9.47 8.21 -4.71
C MET A 84 -10.30 9.11 -3.80
N GLU A 85 -11.62 8.99 -3.89
CA GLU A 85 -12.57 9.73 -3.06
C GLU A 85 -13.49 8.76 -2.33
N THR A 86 -13.64 8.97 -1.02
CA THR A 86 -14.68 8.29 -0.23
C THR A 86 -15.99 9.07 -0.38
N ILE A 87 -16.99 8.45 -1.01
CA ILE A 87 -18.29 9.09 -1.32
C ILE A 87 -19.42 8.73 -0.34
N THR A 88 -19.14 7.84 0.62
CA THR A 88 -20.11 7.38 1.61
C THR A 88 -19.47 7.29 2.99
N GLU A 89 -20.24 7.62 4.02
CA GLU A 89 -19.87 7.42 5.41
C GLU A 89 -20.99 6.70 6.16
N THR A 90 -20.67 6.13 7.32
CA THR A 90 -21.64 5.54 8.24
C THR A 90 -21.41 6.14 9.62
N VAL A 91 -22.42 6.81 10.15
CA VAL A 91 -22.36 7.52 11.44
C VAL A 91 -23.30 6.86 12.43
N ILE A 92 -22.79 6.53 13.62
CA ILE A 92 -23.60 6.09 14.76
C ILE A 92 -23.85 7.31 15.64
N THR A 93 -25.11 7.77 15.70
CA THR A 93 -25.51 8.88 16.56
C THR A 93 -25.90 8.38 17.95
N GLU A 94 -25.71 9.23 18.95
CA GLU A 94 -26.21 9.01 20.32
C GLU A 94 -25.72 7.70 20.97
N SER A 95 -24.60 7.14 20.51
CA SER A 95 -24.09 5.84 20.97
C SER A 95 -25.14 4.72 20.92
N THR A 96 -26.05 4.78 19.94
CA THR A 96 -27.25 3.92 19.89
C THR A 96 -26.96 2.43 19.63
N MET A 97 -25.73 2.09 19.21
CA MET A 97 -25.37 0.73 18.82
C MET A 97 -23.92 0.38 19.17
N ILE A 98 -23.69 -0.89 19.51
CA ILE A 98 -22.38 -1.54 19.55
C ILE A 98 -22.38 -2.68 18.53
N GLY A 99 -21.49 -2.61 17.53
CA GLY A 99 -21.45 -3.56 16.40
C GLY A 99 -20.06 -4.08 16.04
N HIS A 100 -19.10 -4.01 16.96
CA HIS A 100 -17.68 -4.32 16.67
C HIS A 100 -17.35 -5.81 16.51
N ASN A 101 -18.32 -6.71 16.78
CA ASN A 101 -18.23 -8.17 16.58
C ASN A 101 -16.90 -8.80 17.10
N PRO A 102 -16.67 -8.82 18.43
CA PRO A 102 -15.44 -9.36 18.99
C PRO A 102 -15.31 -10.87 18.73
N ALA A 103 -14.08 -11.37 18.57
CA ALA A 103 -13.83 -12.77 18.21
C ALA A 103 -14.16 -13.79 19.32
N THR A 104 -14.15 -13.37 20.59
CA THR A 104 -14.38 -14.25 21.76
C THR A 104 -15.48 -13.67 22.66
N PRO A 105 -16.75 -13.61 22.21
CA PRO A 105 -17.85 -13.17 23.06
C PRO A 105 -18.08 -14.19 24.19
N GLY A 106 -18.41 -13.71 25.38
CA GLY A 106 -18.77 -14.57 26.51
C GLY A 106 -20.23 -15.02 26.41
N GLY A 107 -20.50 -16.31 26.63
CA GLY A 107 -21.86 -16.86 26.67
C GLY A 107 -22.60 -16.86 25.32
N LEU A 108 -23.92 -17.01 25.38
CA LEU A 108 -24.83 -17.00 24.23
C LEU A 108 -26.25 -16.65 24.71
N GLY A 109 -27.00 -15.89 23.91
CA GLY A 109 -28.42 -15.62 24.18
C GLY A 109 -28.88 -14.24 23.73
N VAL A 110 -30.10 -13.89 24.11
CA VAL A 110 -30.71 -12.56 23.92
C VAL A 110 -31.19 -12.05 25.26
N GLY A 111 -30.85 -10.80 25.59
CA GLY A 111 -31.29 -10.13 26.81
C GLY A 111 -31.84 -8.75 26.48
N VAL A 112 -32.91 -8.36 27.17
CA VAL A 112 -33.52 -7.02 27.08
C VAL A 112 -33.62 -6.48 28.49
N GLY A 113 -33.13 -5.26 28.69
CA GLY A 113 -33.13 -4.61 30.00
C GLY A 113 -32.59 -3.19 29.92
N THR A 114 -32.67 -2.49 31.04
CA THR A 114 -32.13 -1.14 31.18
C THR A 114 -30.64 -1.22 31.46
N THR A 115 -29.83 -0.35 30.85
CA THR A 115 -28.40 -0.29 31.15
C THR A 115 -28.16 0.21 32.57
N ILE A 116 -27.24 -0.44 33.28
CA ILE A 116 -26.80 -0.01 34.63
C ILE A 116 -25.30 -0.21 34.77
N LEU A 117 -24.61 0.70 35.46
CA LEU A 117 -23.20 0.51 35.77
C LEU A 117 -23.03 -0.57 36.84
N ILE A 118 -21.96 -1.36 36.73
CA ILE A 118 -21.66 -2.39 37.74
C ILE A 118 -21.60 -1.84 39.17
N ALA A 119 -21.11 -0.60 39.35
CA ALA A 119 -21.02 0.06 40.65
C ALA A 119 -22.40 0.35 41.29
N ASP A 120 -23.42 0.59 40.46
CA ASP A 120 -24.76 0.95 40.91
C ASP A 120 -25.67 -0.29 41.10
N LEU A 121 -25.23 -1.47 40.64
CA LEU A 121 -26.00 -2.71 40.70
C LEU A 121 -26.33 -3.15 42.14
N VAL A 122 -25.50 -2.77 43.11
CA VAL A 122 -25.69 -3.14 44.52
C VAL A 122 -26.90 -2.43 45.12
N THR A 123 -27.08 -1.15 44.77
CA THR A 123 -28.11 -0.24 45.31
C THR A 123 -29.32 -0.09 44.40
N ALA A 124 -29.30 -0.70 43.22
CA ALA A 124 -30.42 -0.73 42.30
C ALA A 124 -31.69 -1.24 42.99
N VAL A 125 -32.76 -0.47 42.90
CA VAL A 125 -34.11 -0.91 43.29
C VAL A 125 -34.49 -2.07 42.37
N GLU A 126 -35.16 -3.10 42.88
CA GLU A 126 -35.62 -4.28 42.11
C GLU A 126 -36.72 -3.92 41.09
N SER A 127 -36.40 -3.07 40.10
CA SER A 127 -37.36 -2.48 39.16
C SER A 127 -37.15 -2.97 37.72
N GLY A 128 -36.89 -4.27 37.54
CA GLY A 128 -36.90 -4.92 36.22
C GLY A 128 -35.54 -5.46 35.75
N PRO A 129 -35.48 -6.01 34.52
CA PRO A 129 -34.26 -6.61 33.98
C PRO A 129 -33.21 -5.54 33.65
N TYR A 130 -31.96 -5.81 34.01
CA TYR A 130 -30.81 -4.93 33.76
C TYR A 130 -29.80 -5.55 32.80
N ILE A 131 -29.16 -4.70 31.99
CA ILE A 131 -27.96 -5.00 31.21
C ILE A 131 -26.79 -4.28 31.88
N VAL A 132 -25.88 -5.04 32.48
CA VAL A 132 -24.78 -4.48 33.27
C VAL A 132 -23.65 -4.02 32.36
N VAL A 133 -23.25 -2.76 32.51
CA VAL A 133 -22.10 -2.15 31.87
C VAL A 133 -20.95 -2.16 32.88
N ALA A 134 -19.95 -3.01 32.61
CA ALA A 134 -18.73 -3.09 33.41
C ALA A 134 -17.59 -2.38 32.69
N ASP A 135 -16.95 -1.45 33.38
CA ASP A 135 -15.75 -0.78 32.88
C ASP A 135 -14.48 -1.48 33.38
N ARG A 136 -13.32 -0.91 33.03
CA ARG A 136 -12.00 -1.43 33.41
C ARG A 136 -11.56 -1.11 34.84
N SER A 137 -12.43 -0.49 35.66
CA SER A 137 -12.07 -0.10 37.04
C SER A 137 -12.01 -1.30 37.99
N LEU A 138 -12.69 -2.39 37.65
CA LEU A 138 -12.72 -3.63 38.40
C LEU A 138 -12.11 -4.79 37.59
N PRO A 139 -11.39 -5.73 38.23
CA PRO A 139 -10.94 -6.93 37.56
C PRO A 139 -12.12 -7.89 37.26
N TYR A 140 -11.94 -8.78 36.28
CA TYR A 140 -13.02 -9.63 35.76
C TYR A 140 -13.64 -10.57 36.81
N ASP A 141 -12.85 -11.02 37.77
CA ASP A 141 -13.24 -11.93 38.85
C ASP A 141 -14.11 -11.21 39.90
N GLU A 142 -13.82 -9.94 40.17
CA GLU A 142 -14.66 -9.06 40.98
C GLU A 142 -16.02 -8.85 40.30
N ILE A 143 -16.02 -8.50 39.00
CA ILE A 143 -17.25 -8.31 38.22
C ILE A 143 -18.10 -9.58 38.28
N ALA A 144 -17.51 -10.75 38.03
CA ALA A 144 -18.22 -12.03 38.08
C ALA A 144 -18.81 -12.31 39.47
N ARG A 145 -18.08 -12.00 40.56
CA ARG A 145 -18.56 -12.18 41.93
C ARG A 145 -19.77 -11.30 42.23
N GLN A 146 -19.73 -10.02 41.83
CA GLN A 146 -20.83 -9.09 42.04
C GLN A 146 -22.07 -9.48 41.25
N LEU A 147 -21.91 -9.93 40.00
CA LEU A 147 -23.03 -10.43 39.18
C LEU A 147 -23.70 -11.65 39.82
N ASN A 148 -22.92 -12.62 40.31
CA ASN A 148 -23.46 -13.80 40.98
C ASN A 148 -24.20 -13.45 42.29
N ALA A 149 -23.65 -12.52 43.07
CA ALA A 149 -24.30 -12.03 44.28
C ALA A 149 -25.62 -11.31 43.98
N ALA A 150 -25.66 -10.50 42.92
CA ALA A 150 -26.87 -9.83 42.46
C ALA A 150 -27.92 -10.82 41.95
N ALA A 151 -27.52 -11.82 41.17
CA ALA A 151 -28.41 -12.86 40.65
C ALA A 151 -29.02 -13.74 41.75
N SER A 152 -28.32 -13.93 42.88
CA SER A 152 -28.83 -14.70 44.03
C SER A 152 -29.92 -13.97 44.82
N ARG A 153 -30.20 -12.69 44.52
CA ARG A 153 -31.30 -11.91 45.10
C ARG A 153 -32.62 -12.06 44.33
N LEU A 154 -32.56 -12.59 43.10
CA LEU A 154 -33.71 -12.83 42.21
C LEU A 154 -34.34 -14.20 42.48
#